data_AF-A0A9L0S0C1-F1
#
_entry.id   AF-A0A9L0S0C1-F1
#
_cell.length_a   1.000
_cell.length_b   1.000
_cell.length_c   1.000
_cell.angle_alpha   90.00
_cell.angle_beta   90.00
_cell.angle_gamma   90.00
#
_symmetry.space_group_name_H-M   'P 1'
#
loop_
_entity.id
_entity.type
_entity.pdbx_description
1 polymer ?
#
loop_
_entity_poly.entity_id
_entity_poly.type
_entity_poly.pdbx_seq_one_letter_code
_entity_poly.pdbx_strand_id
1 'polypeptide(L)'
;MTKKKILRAARQKKINNKGTPIRLSTCFSAEIRQARREWDNIFKILKDKIFQPRILYPAKISFRYDGEIKTFPNPNPKLREFISARHPQKEMLKKAVIHEKEKKKVFKKP
;
A
#
# COMPACT_ATOMS: atom_id res chain seq x y z
N MET A 1 -26.40 7.17 12.48
CA MET A 1 -25.00 6.80 12.78
C MET A 1 -24.39 6.07 11.58
N THR A 2 -23.39 6.63 10.91
CA THR A 2 -22.83 6.05 9.67
C THR A 2 -21.79 4.97 9.98
N LYS A 3 -21.78 3.86 9.22
CA LYS A 3 -20.81 2.75 9.32
C LYS A 3 -19.34 3.22 9.44
N LYS A 4 -18.97 4.28 8.70
CA LYS A 4 -17.63 4.91 8.74
C LYS A 4 -17.29 5.55 10.10
N LYS A 5 -18.28 6.14 10.79
CA LYS A 5 -18.09 6.77 12.12
C LYS A 5 -17.82 5.70 13.19
N ILE A 6 -18.56 4.59 13.16
CA ILE A 6 -18.38 3.45 14.08
C ILE A 6 -16.97 2.87 13.96
N LEU A 7 -16.50 2.64 12.74
CA LEU A 7 -15.12 2.17 12.51
C LEU A 7 -14.04 3.17 12.90
N ARG A 8 -14.31 4.47 12.79
CA ARG A 8 -13.36 5.49 13.25
C ARG A 8 -13.25 5.47 14.77
N ALA A 9 -14.37 5.37 15.48
CA ALA A 9 -14.39 5.21 16.94
C ALA A 9 -13.68 3.92 17.39
N ALA A 10 -13.95 2.80 16.70
CA ALA A 10 -13.32 1.50 16.95
C ALA A 10 -11.81 1.47 16.71
N ARG A 11 -11.25 2.40 15.93
CA ARG A 11 -9.79 2.53 15.74
C ARG A 11 -9.13 3.38 16.81
N GLN A 12 -9.87 4.28 17.45
CA GLN A 12 -9.34 5.17 18.49
C GLN A 12 -9.28 4.50 19.87
N LYS A 13 -10.15 3.52 20.14
CA LYS A 13 -10.21 2.80 21.42
C LYS A 13 -10.28 1.29 21.19
N LYS A 14 -9.63 0.53 22.06
CA LYS A 14 -9.72 -0.94 22.08
C LYS A 14 -11.14 -1.32 22.51
N ILE A 15 -11.89 -1.98 21.62
CA ILE A 15 -13.23 -2.47 21.96
C ILE A 15 -13.07 -3.81 22.67
N ASN A 16 -13.69 -3.96 23.83
CA ASN A 16 -13.78 -5.21 24.58
C ASN A 16 -15.23 -5.74 24.54
N ASN A 17 -15.38 -7.05 24.50
CA ASN A 17 -16.66 -7.73 24.66
C ASN A 17 -16.46 -8.86 25.66
N LYS A 18 -17.17 -8.81 26.79
CA LYS A 18 -17.04 -9.80 27.87
C LYS A 18 -15.57 -10.03 28.30
N GLY A 19 -14.78 -8.95 28.37
CA GLY A 19 -13.35 -9.02 28.72
C GLY A 19 -12.39 -9.29 27.55
N THR A 20 -12.88 -9.81 26.42
CA THR A 20 -12.04 -10.13 25.25
C THR A 20 -11.93 -8.95 24.30
N PRO A 21 -10.71 -8.55 23.87
CA PRO A 21 -10.55 -7.49 22.88
C PRO A 21 -10.99 -7.92 21.48
N ILE A 22 -11.87 -7.15 20.86
CA ILE A 22 -12.42 -7.39 19.52
C ILE A 22 -11.94 -6.31 18.55
N ARG A 23 -11.62 -6.73 17.32
CA ARG A 23 -11.24 -5.83 16.22
C ARG A 23 -12.35 -5.77 15.17
N LEU A 24 -12.98 -4.60 15.04
CA LEU A 24 -13.96 -4.35 13.98
C LEU A 24 -13.26 -4.10 12.63
N SER A 25 -13.65 -4.86 11.60
CA SER A 25 -13.10 -4.77 10.24
C SER A 25 -14.20 -4.60 9.20
N THR A 26 -13.90 -3.92 8.09
CA THR A 26 -14.87 -3.61 7.01
C THR A 26 -15.01 -4.68 5.91
N CYS A 27 -14.51 -5.89 6.10
CA CYS A 27 -14.43 -6.89 5.02
C CYS A 27 -15.63 -7.84 5.05
N PHE A 28 -16.73 -7.47 4.42
CA PHE A 28 -18.01 -8.20 4.49
C PHE A 28 -18.20 -9.24 3.37
N SER A 29 -17.43 -9.19 2.28
CA SER A 29 -17.52 -10.16 1.17
C SER A 29 -16.25 -11.02 1.06
N ALA A 30 -16.42 -12.29 0.69
CA ALA A 30 -15.33 -13.23 0.43
C ALA A 30 -14.39 -12.74 -0.67
N GLU A 31 -14.92 -12.10 -1.72
CA GLU A 31 -14.15 -11.54 -2.83
C GLU A 31 -13.24 -10.40 -2.36
N ILE A 32 -13.77 -9.48 -1.53
CA ILE A 32 -12.98 -8.36 -0.96
C ILE A 32 -11.89 -8.90 -0.02
N ARG A 33 -12.18 -9.98 0.70
CA ARG A 33 -11.20 -10.63 1.58
C ARG A 33 -10.08 -11.27 0.78
N GLN A 34 -10.39 -11.96 -0.32
CA GLN A 34 -9.37 -12.57 -1.19
C GLN A 34 -8.52 -11.52 -1.88
N ALA A 35 -9.16 -10.49 -2.45
CA ALA A 35 -8.51 -9.33 -3.03
C ALA A 35 -7.47 -8.69 -2.11
N ARG A 36 -7.80 -8.55 -0.82
CA ARG A 36 -6.87 -7.99 0.17
C ARG A 36 -5.65 -8.86 0.40
N ARG A 37 -5.78 -10.19 0.38
CA ARG A 37 -4.61 -11.09 0.50
C ARG A 37 -3.67 -10.92 -0.69
N GLU A 38 -4.22 -10.83 -1.90
CA GLU A 38 -3.42 -10.56 -3.09
C GLU A 38 -2.74 -9.19 -3.01
N TRP A 39 -3.46 -8.17 -2.51
CA TRP A 39 -2.90 -6.86 -2.25
C TRP A 39 -1.80 -6.87 -1.19
N ASP A 40 -1.92 -7.66 -0.13
CA ASP A 40 -0.91 -7.73 0.93
C ASP A 40 0.45 -8.21 0.38
N ASN A 41 0.44 -9.17 -0.54
CA ASN A 41 1.66 -9.65 -1.20
C ASN A 41 2.28 -8.57 -2.10
N ILE A 42 1.47 -7.91 -2.92
CA ILE A 42 1.93 -6.81 -3.80
C ILE A 42 2.41 -5.63 -2.96
N PHE A 43 1.72 -5.32 -1.87
CA PHE A 43 2.04 -4.24 -0.96
C PHE A 43 3.40 -4.45 -0.31
N LYS A 44 3.76 -5.69 0.10
CA LYS A 44 5.11 -6.01 0.58
C LYS A 44 6.17 -5.68 -0.47
N ILE A 45 5.98 -6.14 -1.71
CA ILE A 45 6.90 -5.87 -2.83
C ILE A 45 7.03 -4.37 -3.10
N LEU A 46 5.93 -3.63 -3.04
CA LEU A 46 5.90 -2.17 -3.25
C LEU A 46 6.42 -1.39 -2.05
N LYS A 47 6.35 -1.93 -0.83
CA LYS A 47 6.82 -1.32 0.42
C LYS A 47 8.32 -1.46 0.59
N ASP A 48 8.89 -2.60 0.17
CA ASP A 48 10.34 -2.78 0.09
C ASP A 48 10.98 -1.82 -0.92
N LYS A 49 10.14 -1.19 -1.76
CA LYS A 49 10.50 -0.20 -2.74
C LYS A 49 9.96 1.19 -2.32
N ILE A 50 10.52 2.26 -2.87
CA ILE A 50 10.27 3.66 -2.42
C ILE A 50 8.87 4.19 -2.88
N PHE A 51 7.91 3.32 -3.25
CA PHE A 51 6.67 3.70 -3.93
C PHE A 51 5.56 4.26 -3.02
N GLN A 52 5.75 4.28 -1.70
CA GLN A 52 4.77 4.74 -0.71
C GLN A 52 3.34 4.20 -0.99
N PRO A 53 3.15 2.87 -1.09
CA PRO A 53 1.85 2.31 -1.45
C PRO A 53 0.79 2.65 -0.40
N ARG A 54 -0.44 2.89 -0.86
CA ARG A 54 -1.64 3.14 -0.04
C ARG A 54 -2.76 2.20 -0.49
N ILE A 55 -3.35 1.48 0.46
CA ILE A 55 -4.52 0.62 0.21
C ILE A 55 -5.78 1.45 0.45
N LEU A 56 -6.57 1.63 -0.60
CA LEU A 56 -7.84 2.33 -0.61
C LEU A 56 -9.00 1.33 -0.49
N TYR A 57 -10.02 1.69 0.28
CA TYR A 57 -11.20 0.86 0.46
C TYR A 57 -12.05 0.83 -0.82
N PRO A 58 -12.66 -0.32 -1.20
CA PRO A 58 -12.63 -1.63 -0.54
C PRO A 58 -11.38 -2.48 -0.83
N ALA A 59 -10.90 -2.43 -2.08
CA ALA A 59 -9.81 -3.23 -2.61
C ALA A 59 -9.11 -2.52 -3.79
N LYS A 60 -8.77 -1.24 -3.64
CA LYS A 60 -7.98 -0.49 -4.62
C LYS A 60 -6.58 -0.26 -4.03
N ILE A 61 -5.52 -0.33 -4.84
CA ILE A 61 -4.19 0.14 -4.41
C ILE A 61 -3.85 1.41 -5.16
N SER A 62 -3.14 2.32 -4.51
CA SER A 62 -2.42 3.39 -5.19
C SER A 62 -0.98 3.44 -4.73
N PHE A 63 -0.09 3.88 -5.63
CA PHE A 63 1.32 4.05 -5.32
C PHE A 63 1.92 5.14 -6.20
N ARG A 64 2.97 5.81 -5.71
CA ARG A 64 3.62 6.91 -6.41
C ARG A 64 4.74 6.37 -7.31
N TYR A 65 4.54 6.36 -8.61
CA TYR A 65 5.51 5.90 -9.60
C TYR A 65 5.87 7.05 -10.54
N ASP A 66 7.16 7.36 -10.64
CA ASP A 66 7.71 8.38 -11.53
C ASP A 66 7.07 9.78 -11.37
N GLY A 67 6.79 10.16 -10.14
CA GLY A 67 6.15 11.45 -9.81
C GLY A 67 4.62 11.39 -9.79
N GLU A 68 4.00 10.44 -10.48
CA GLU A 68 2.54 10.30 -10.58
C GLU A 68 1.95 9.27 -9.60
N ILE A 69 0.71 9.47 -9.17
CA ILE A 69 -0.02 8.49 -8.35
C ILE A 69 -0.82 7.59 -9.28
N LYS A 70 -0.40 6.34 -9.42
CA LYS A 70 -1.15 5.33 -10.17
C LYS A 70 -2.09 4.59 -9.22
N THR A 71 -3.32 4.38 -9.66
CA THR A 71 -4.37 3.70 -8.88
C THR A 71 -4.92 2.52 -9.67
N PHE A 72 -5.02 1.35 -9.04
CA PHE A 72 -5.51 0.13 -9.66
C PHE A 72 -6.68 -0.46 -8.84
N PRO A 73 -7.81 -0.80 -9.49
CA PRO A 73 -8.89 -1.58 -8.88
C PRO A 73 -8.55 -3.08 -8.82
N ASN A 74 -9.32 -3.83 -8.03
CA ASN A 74 -9.26 -5.29 -7.97
C ASN A 74 -10.36 -5.95 -8.80
N PRO A 75 -10.14 -7.13 -9.44
CA PRO A 75 -8.87 -7.79 -9.75
C PRO A 75 -8.35 -7.32 -11.12
N ASN A 76 -7.14 -6.76 -11.18
CA ASN A 76 -6.63 -6.17 -12.42
C ASN A 76 -5.36 -6.87 -12.91
N PRO A 77 -5.44 -7.71 -13.97
CA PRO A 77 -4.26 -8.34 -14.58
C PRO A 77 -3.26 -7.31 -15.09
N LYS A 78 -3.70 -6.10 -15.44
CA LYS A 78 -2.83 -4.99 -15.87
C LYS A 78 -1.78 -4.62 -14.82
N LEU A 79 -2.05 -4.82 -13.53
CA LEU A 79 -1.04 -4.58 -12.51
C LEU A 79 0.01 -5.69 -12.49
N ARG A 80 -0.40 -6.96 -12.65
CA ARG A 80 0.54 -8.07 -12.75
C ARG A 80 1.40 -7.91 -14.00
N GLU A 81 0.81 -7.57 -15.14
CA GLU A 81 1.54 -7.19 -16.35
C GLU A 81 2.44 -5.98 -16.12
N PHE A 82 2.00 -4.94 -15.40
CA PHE A 82 2.86 -3.80 -15.09
C PHE A 82 4.08 -4.19 -14.23
N ILE A 83 3.91 -5.12 -13.29
CA ILE A 83 4.98 -5.63 -12.44
C ILE A 83 5.92 -6.58 -13.21
N SER A 84 5.37 -7.42 -14.10
CA SER A 84 6.11 -8.42 -14.87
C SER A 84 6.77 -7.85 -16.14
N ALA A 85 6.06 -7.04 -16.92
CA ALA A 85 6.53 -6.51 -18.21
C ALA A 85 7.57 -5.41 -18.05
N ARG A 86 7.43 -4.56 -17.04
CA ARG A 86 8.43 -3.54 -16.73
C ARG A 86 9.26 -4.06 -15.60
N HIS A 87 10.44 -4.62 -15.89
CA HIS A 87 11.41 -5.07 -14.89
C HIS A 87 11.71 -3.91 -13.92
N PRO A 88 10.97 -3.76 -12.80
CA PRO A 88 10.99 -2.53 -12.02
C PRO A 88 12.38 -2.41 -11.38
N GLN A 89 13.02 -3.55 -11.14
CA GLN A 89 14.31 -3.68 -10.49
C GLN A 89 15.45 -2.89 -11.15
N LYS A 90 15.62 -2.92 -12.48
CA LYS A 90 16.82 -2.32 -13.13
C LYS A 90 16.75 -0.80 -13.20
N GLU A 91 15.60 -0.22 -13.54
CA GLU A 91 15.43 1.25 -13.56
C GLU A 91 15.34 1.84 -12.15
N MET A 92 14.74 1.11 -11.20
CA MET A 92 14.55 1.60 -9.82
C MET A 92 15.84 1.57 -9.01
N LEU A 93 16.72 0.58 -9.21
CA LEU A 93 18.08 0.58 -8.65
C LEU A 93 18.87 1.79 -9.13
N LYS A 94 18.77 2.14 -10.43
CA LYS A 94 19.42 3.35 -10.96
C LYS A 94 18.89 4.62 -10.29
N LYS A 95 17.56 4.80 -10.20
CA LYS A 95 16.95 6.00 -9.57
C LYS A 95 17.20 6.09 -8.05
N ALA A 96 17.18 4.99 -7.31
CA ALA A 96 17.50 4.97 -5.88
C ALA A 96 18.97 5.33 -5.60
N VAL A 97 19.89 4.80 -6.42
CA VAL A 97 21.32 5.14 -6.35
C VAL A 97 21.56 6.63 -6.66
N ILE A 98 20.79 7.23 -7.58
CA ILE A 98 20.88 8.67 -7.88
C ILE A 98 20.45 9.51 -6.65
N HIS A 99 19.31 9.19 -6.04
CA HIS A 99 18.83 9.89 -4.83
C HIS A 99 19.77 9.73 -3.62
N GLU A 100 20.44 8.58 -3.47
CA GLU A 100 21.43 8.38 -2.40
C GLU A 100 22.72 9.19 -2.65
N LYS A 101 23.18 9.27 -3.91
CA LYS A 101 24.34 10.09 -4.30
C LYS A 101 24.09 11.59 -4.13
N GLU A 102 22.88 12.07 -4.40
CA GLU A 102 22.50 13.47 -4.18
C GLU A 102 22.46 13.80 -2.68
N LYS A 103 21.93 12.91 -1.83
CA LYS A 103 21.99 13.09 -0.37
C LYS A 103 23.43 13.16 0.16
N LYS A 104 24.34 12.32 -0.34
CA LYS A 104 25.77 12.35 0.07
C LYS A 104 26.51 13.61 -0.40
N LYS A 105 26.07 14.27 -1.47
CA LYS A 105 26.59 15.58 -1.90
C LYS A 105 26.10 16.73 -1.01
N VAL A 106 24.91 16.62 -0.43
CA VAL A 106 24.37 17.65 0.50
C VAL A 106 25.08 17.62 1.86
N PHE A 107 25.56 16.46 2.31
CA PHE A 107 26.33 16.32 3.56
C PHE A 107 27.86 16.44 3.39
N LYS A 108 28.35 16.76 2.19
CA LYS A 108 29.76 17.10 1.92
C LYS A 108 29.84 18.47 1.25
N LYS A 109 29.67 19.53 2.04
CA LYS A 109 30.24 20.85 1.73
C LYS A 109 31.00 21.35 2.96
N PRO A 110 32.14 22.02 2.74
CA PRO A 110 33.12 22.36 3.77
C PRO A 110 32.56 23.25 4.88
#